data_AF-A0A1Q2MAF8-F1
#
_entry.id   AF-A0A1Q2MAF8-F1
#
_cell.length_a   1.000
_cell.length_b   1.000
_cell.length_c   1.000
_cell.angle_alpha   90.00
_cell.angle_beta   90.00
_cell.angle_gamma   90.00
#
_symmetry.space_group_name_H-M   'P 1'
#
loop_
_entity.id
_entity.type
_entity.pdbx_description
1 polymer ?
#
loop_
_entity_poly.entity_id
_entity_poly.type
_entity_poly.pdbx_seq_one_letter_code
_entity_poly.pdbx_strand_id
1 'polypeptide(L)'
;MGKVLKKIFFGKNKRRKKRPGLEPSQFRTRLRILAFCGLMLYWLAIFVLTHIPTVPSWVVISGMSDKTMHLIAYFVLTFLFWTALSAGTKARWNSWRVWVTIAFIAVYAVCDELIQKLVHRQPDIMDFSADMLGCIMSLIIWTFAGFWLAGFLHGVVVIVILNCFSVYDLAGTSEAIGVLFYFLGYGFIAYSLSQALIPLSVSKGINRFYWAFPVPVLLLLLMKAWDLHTGLAVEIRFVAIALLGIVYSLAVSWFMTGRKSGQNSRDVLTTSFN
;
A
#
# COMPACT_ATOMS: atom_id res chain seq x y z
N MET A 1 2.43 39.62 -51.32
CA MET A 1 1.45 39.09 -50.33
C MET A 1 1.76 37.70 -49.74
N GLY A 2 2.82 36.97 -50.15
CA GLY A 2 3.04 35.57 -49.73
C GLY A 2 3.85 35.31 -48.44
N LYS A 3 4.51 36.32 -47.84
CA LYS A 3 5.39 36.11 -46.66
C LYS A 3 4.69 36.28 -45.30
N VAL A 4 3.52 36.94 -45.26
CA VAL A 4 2.79 37.22 -44.00
C VAL A 4 1.94 36.02 -43.57
N LEU A 5 1.34 35.28 -44.51
CA LEU A 5 0.49 34.12 -44.22
C LEU A 5 1.25 32.90 -43.67
N LYS A 6 2.54 32.75 -44.01
CA LYS A 6 3.35 31.62 -43.54
C LYS A 6 3.67 31.69 -42.03
N LYS A 7 3.68 32.91 -41.45
CA LYS A 7 3.99 33.13 -40.03
C LYS A 7 2.79 32.88 -39.10
N ILE A 8 1.58 32.92 -39.64
CA ILE A 8 0.33 32.64 -38.91
C ILE A 8 0.04 31.13 -38.88
N PHE A 9 0.36 30.40 -39.96
CA PHE A 9 0.13 28.95 -40.03
C PHE A 9 1.28 28.08 -39.49
N PHE A 10 2.53 28.52 -39.59
CA PHE A 10 3.67 27.86 -38.92
C PHE A 10 3.91 28.51 -37.55
N GLY A 11 2.91 28.38 -36.67
CA GLY A 11 3.10 28.61 -35.25
C GLY A 11 4.31 27.79 -34.79
N LYS A 12 5.40 28.46 -34.44
CA LYS A 12 6.60 27.83 -33.88
C LYS A 12 6.13 26.94 -32.75
N ASN A 13 6.20 25.63 -32.99
CA ASN A 13 5.94 24.61 -31.99
C ASN A 13 6.99 24.84 -30.89
N LYS A 14 6.66 25.70 -29.91
CA LYS A 14 7.48 26.00 -28.74
C LYS A 14 7.62 24.65 -28.05
N ARG A 15 8.73 23.96 -28.36
CA ARG A 15 9.12 22.71 -27.73
C ARG A 15 9.09 22.99 -26.24
N ARG A 16 8.01 22.58 -25.56
CA ARG A 16 7.87 22.72 -24.12
C ARG A 16 9.09 22.04 -23.53
N LYS A 17 10.02 22.83 -22.97
CA LYS A 17 11.22 22.32 -22.30
C LYS A 17 10.73 21.27 -21.30
N LYS A 18 11.07 20.00 -21.56
CA LYS A 18 10.73 18.88 -20.67
C LYS A 18 11.31 19.21 -19.30
N ARG A 19 10.42 19.31 -18.31
CA ARG A 19 10.76 19.70 -16.93
C ARG A 19 11.65 18.64 -16.28
N PRO A 20 12.57 19.02 -15.37
CA PRO A 20 13.46 18.10 -14.64
C PRO A 20 12.75 17.34 -13.49
N GLY A 21 11.57 16.79 -13.76
CA GLY A 21 10.98 15.77 -12.88
C GLY A 21 11.61 14.40 -13.18
N LEU A 22 11.66 13.50 -12.20
CA LEU A 22 11.93 12.07 -12.45
C LEU A 22 11.05 11.64 -13.63
N GLU A 23 11.69 11.23 -14.73
CA GLU A 23 10.97 10.71 -15.90
C GLU A 23 10.06 9.56 -15.40
N PRO A 24 8.82 9.42 -15.89
CA PRO A 24 7.89 8.40 -15.41
C PRO A 24 8.46 6.97 -15.37
N SER A 25 9.47 6.70 -16.20
CA SER A 25 10.28 5.48 -16.16
C SER A 25 11.09 5.32 -14.87
N GLN A 26 11.79 6.36 -14.41
CA GLN A 26 12.64 6.33 -13.21
C GLN A 26 11.83 6.12 -11.92
N PHE A 27 10.67 6.77 -11.80
CA PHE A 27 9.78 6.55 -10.65
C PHE A 27 9.32 5.08 -10.58
N ARG A 28 8.88 4.51 -11.71
CA ARG A 28 8.47 3.10 -11.78
C ARG A 28 9.62 2.16 -11.42
N THR A 29 10.84 2.43 -11.89
CA THR A 29 12.01 1.60 -11.55
C THR A 29 12.29 1.62 -10.05
N ARG A 30 12.31 2.80 -9.41
CA ARG A 30 12.53 2.90 -7.96
C ARG A 30 11.46 2.18 -7.17
N LEU A 31 10.19 2.37 -7.55
CA LEU A 31 9.07 1.69 -6.91
C LEU A 31 9.18 0.16 -7.06
N ARG A 32 9.57 -0.34 -8.24
CA ARG A 32 9.80 -1.78 -8.44
C ARG A 32 10.90 -2.32 -7.55
N ILE A 33 12.02 -1.60 -7.44
CA ILE A 33 13.14 -2.02 -6.57
C ILE A 33 12.69 -2.07 -5.12
N LEU A 34 12.03 -1.01 -4.63
CA LEU A 34 11.51 -0.98 -3.25
C LEU A 34 10.50 -2.09 -3.00
N ALA A 35 9.57 -2.32 -3.93
CA ALA A 35 8.58 -3.38 -3.84
C ALA A 35 9.22 -4.77 -3.89
N PHE A 36 10.27 -4.95 -4.70
CA PHE A 36 11.01 -6.20 -4.77
C PHE A 36 11.79 -6.47 -3.48
N CYS A 37 12.48 -5.47 -2.93
CA CYS A 37 13.15 -5.60 -1.63
C CYS A 37 12.14 -5.92 -0.51
N GLY A 38 11.01 -5.20 -0.49
CA GLY A 38 9.91 -5.47 0.46
C GLY A 38 9.32 -6.86 0.27
N LEU A 39 9.14 -7.31 -0.98
CA LEU A 39 8.69 -8.65 -1.32
C LEU A 39 9.65 -9.70 -0.79
N MET A 40 10.96 -9.59 -1.04
CA MET A 40 11.94 -10.58 -0.56
C MET A 40 11.96 -10.65 0.97
N LEU A 41 11.94 -9.51 1.65
CA LEU A 41 11.91 -9.46 3.11
C LEU A 41 10.62 -10.07 3.67
N TYR A 42 9.48 -9.68 3.11
CA TYR A 42 8.17 -10.18 3.53
C TYR A 42 8.03 -11.68 3.25
N TRP A 43 8.50 -12.12 2.09
CA TRP A 43 8.48 -13.51 1.69
C TRP A 43 9.33 -14.39 2.62
N LEU A 44 10.54 -13.94 2.97
CA LEU A 44 11.36 -14.61 3.98
C LEU A 44 10.65 -14.65 5.34
N ALA A 45 10.00 -13.56 5.74
CA ALA A 45 9.29 -13.49 7.01
C ALA A 45 8.13 -14.49 7.07
N ILE A 46 7.26 -14.53 6.05
CA ILE A 46 6.14 -15.48 6.03
C ILE A 46 6.63 -16.93 5.95
N PHE A 47 7.69 -17.21 5.19
CA PHE A 47 8.29 -18.54 5.11
C PHE A 47 8.79 -19.00 6.49
N VAL A 48 9.53 -18.14 7.20
CA VAL A 48 9.98 -18.46 8.56
C VAL A 48 8.79 -18.69 9.50
N LEU A 49 7.76 -17.83 9.42
CA LEU A 49 6.59 -17.92 10.29
C LEU A 49 5.75 -19.18 10.05
N THR A 50 5.57 -19.61 8.79
CA THR A 50 4.78 -20.80 8.45
C THR A 50 5.49 -22.10 8.84
N HIS A 51 6.82 -22.07 8.93
CA HIS A 51 7.66 -23.24 9.23
C HIS A 51 8.05 -23.38 10.70
N ILE A 52 7.49 -22.56 11.61
CA ILE A 52 7.67 -22.77 13.04
C ILE A 52 6.86 -24.03 13.43
N PRO A 53 7.49 -25.10 13.97
CA PRO A 53 6.82 -26.38 14.23
C PRO A 53 5.61 -26.27 15.19
N THR A 54 5.70 -25.35 16.14
CA THR A 54 4.65 -25.06 17.12
C THR A 54 4.12 -23.66 16.91
N VAL A 55 2.79 -23.53 16.78
CA VAL A 55 2.13 -22.23 16.72
C VAL A 55 2.57 -21.39 17.92
N PRO A 56 3.23 -20.24 17.71
CA PRO A 56 3.71 -19.43 18.82
C PRO A 56 2.59 -19.02 19.76
N SER A 57 2.88 -18.93 21.06
CA SER A 57 1.87 -18.59 22.07
C SER A 57 1.16 -17.27 21.78
N TRP A 58 1.85 -16.28 21.23
CA TRP A 58 1.27 -15.00 20.83
C TRP A 58 0.23 -15.12 19.71
N VAL A 59 0.40 -16.09 18.79
CA VAL A 59 -0.59 -16.41 17.76
C VAL A 59 -1.81 -17.05 18.39
N VAL A 60 -1.62 -18.02 19.28
CA VAL A 60 -2.74 -18.67 19.99
C VAL A 60 -3.53 -17.64 20.80
N ILE A 61 -2.81 -16.76 21.51
CA ILE A 61 -3.41 -15.68 22.30
C ILE A 61 -4.19 -14.74 21.38
N SER A 62 -3.74 -14.45 20.16
CA SER A 62 -4.49 -13.56 19.27
C SER A 62 -5.93 -14.00 18.97
N GLY A 63 -6.25 -15.29 19.12
CA GLY A 63 -7.54 -15.85 18.73
C GLY A 63 -7.81 -15.81 17.22
N MET A 64 -6.84 -15.38 16.40
CA MET A 64 -6.97 -15.37 14.96
C MET A 64 -6.88 -16.79 14.42
N SER A 65 -7.82 -17.17 13.56
CA SER A 65 -7.77 -18.47 12.91
C SER A 65 -6.55 -18.55 11.96
N ASP A 66 -5.97 -19.75 11.82
CA ASP A 66 -4.86 -19.99 10.89
C ASP A 66 -5.21 -19.53 9.46
N LYS A 67 -6.43 -19.83 9.03
CA LYS A 67 -7.00 -19.42 7.74
C LYS A 67 -7.03 -17.91 7.55
N THR A 68 -7.37 -17.15 8.59
CA THR A 68 -7.38 -15.68 8.51
C THR A 68 -5.95 -15.15 8.35
N MET A 69 -4.97 -15.74 9.05
CA MET A 69 -3.57 -15.36 8.90
C MET A 69 -3.03 -15.67 7.49
N HIS A 70 -3.33 -16.87 6.98
CA HIS A 70 -3.03 -17.29 5.60
C HIS A 70 -3.61 -16.31 4.56
N LEU A 71 -4.90 -15.99 4.69
CA LEU A 71 -5.58 -15.03 3.81
C LEU A 71 -4.87 -13.66 3.80
N ILE A 72 -4.59 -13.08 4.97
CA ILE A 72 -3.93 -11.75 5.06
C ILE A 72 -2.50 -11.83 4.52
N ALA A 73 -1.78 -12.90 4.85
CA ALA A 73 -0.39 -13.09 4.42
C ALA A 73 -0.28 -13.09 2.90
N TYR A 74 -1.12 -13.89 2.24
CA TYR A 74 -1.13 -14.00 0.79
C TYR A 74 -1.77 -12.79 0.09
N PHE A 75 -2.68 -12.09 0.75
CA PHE A 75 -3.20 -10.80 0.28
C PHE A 75 -2.09 -9.74 0.20
N VAL A 76 -1.25 -9.62 1.24
CA VAL A 76 -0.10 -8.70 1.25
C VAL A 76 1.01 -9.17 0.30
N LEU A 77 1.30 -10.48 0.28
CA LEU A 77 2.28 -11.07 -0.65
C LEU A 77 1.93 -10.75 -2.10
N THR A 78 0.66 -10.93 -2.48
CA THR A 78 0.18 -10.64 -3.83
C THR A 78 0.25 -9.17 -4.17
N PHE A 79 -0.05 -8.27 -3.21
CA PHE A 79 0.12 -6.83 -3.40
C PHE A 79 1.58 -6.45 -3.72
N LEU A 80 2.53 -6.99 -2.95
CA LEU A 80 3.96 -6.76 -3.15
C LEU A 80 4.45 -7.35 -4.47
N PHE A 81 4.06 -8.60 -4.76
CA PHE A 81 4.41 -9.30 -6.00
C PHE A 81 3.90 -8.55 -7.23
N TRP A 82 2.62 -8.17 -7.24
CA TRP A 82 2.04 -7.40 -8.35
C TRP A 82 2.74 -6.04 -8.50
N THR A 83 3.07 -5.37 -7.40
CA THR A 83 3.79 -4.09 -7.45
C THR A 83 5.18 -4.26 -8.04
N ALA A 84 5.92 -5.30 -7.65
CA ALA A 84 7.24 -5.62 -8.20
C ALA A 84 7.16 -5.93 -9.71
N LEU A 85 6.20 -6.76 -10.13
CA LEU A 85 6.04 -7.18 -11.52
C LEU A 85 5.53 -6.05 -12.43
N SER A 86 4.55 -5.28 -11.95
CA SER A 86 3.72 -4.41 -12.80
C SER A 86 3.54 -3.00 -12.22
N ALA A 87 4.53 -2.49 -11.47
CA ALA A 87 4.50 -1.19 -10.78
C ALA A 87 3.74 -0.10 -11.53
N GLY A 88 2.69 0.43 -10.89
CA GLY A 88 1.92 1.56 -11.41
C GLY A 88 0.80 1.19 -12.37
N THR A 89 0.57 -0.10 -12.66
CA THR A 89 -0.48 -0.54 -13.59
C THR A 89 -1.60 -1.30 -12.88
N LYS A 90 -2.83 -1.10 -13.37
CA LYS A 90 -4.00 -1.86 -12.94
C LYS A 90 -3.91 -3.31 -13.38
N ALA A 91 -4.47 -4.22 -12.61
CA ALA A 91 -4.69 -5.60 -13.03
C ALA A 91 -5.71 -5.62 -14.18
N ARG A 92 -5.34 -6.28 -15.27
CA ARG A 92 -6.23 -6.54 -16.40
C ARG A 92 -6.27 -8.05 -16.58
N TRP A 93 -7.44 -8.66 -16.41
CA TRP A 93 -7.61 -10.12 -16.41
C TRP A 93 -7.30 -10.78 -17.75
N ASN A 94 -7.23 -10.00 -18.84
CA ASN A 94 -6.73 -10.47 -20.14
C ASN A 94 -5.20 -10.38 -20.30
N SER A 95 -4.48 -9.86 -19.31
CA SER A 95 -3.03 -9.75 -19.32
C SER A 95 -2.39 -11.01 -18.76
N TRP A 96 -1.37 -11.52 -19.44
CA TRP A 96 -0.56 -12.65 -18.98
C TRP A 96 0.02 -12.45 -17.57
N ARG A 97 0.25 -11.19 -17.15
CA ARG A 97 0.80 -10.87 -15.83
C ARG A 97 -0.11 -11.30 -14.68
N VAL A 98 -1.42 -11.19 -14.84
CA VAL A 98 -2.40 -11.61 -13.81
C VAL A 98 -2.31 -13.12 -13.63
N TRP A 99 -2.31 -13.86 -14.72
CA TRP A 99 -2.20 -15.31 -14.71
C TRP A 99 -0.86 -15.81 -14.17
N VAL A 100 0.25 -15.11 -14.48
CA VAL A 100 1.56 -15.41 -13.89
C VAL A 100 1.57 -15.14 -12.38
N THR A 101 0.95 -14.06 -11.92
CA THR A 101 0.81 -13.81 -10.48
C THR A 101 0.00 -14.91 -9.79
N ILE A 102 -1.16 -15.27 -10.33
CA ILE A 102 -2.01 -16.35 -9.78
C ILE A 102 -1.24 -17.68 -9.76
N ALA A 103 -0.61 -18.04 -10.88
CA ALA A 103 0.14 -19.30 -10.98
C ALA A 103 1.33 -19.33 -10.01
N PHE A 104 2.09 -18.25 -9.90
CA PHE A 104 3.21 -18.16 -8.98
C PHE A 104 2.75 -18.29 -7.52
N ILE A 105 1.70 -17.58 -7.14
CA ILE A 105 1.16 -17.62 -5.77
C ILE A 105 0.58 -19.00 -5.47
N ALA A 106 -0.14 -19.63 -6.40
CA ALA A 106 -0.68 -20.97 -6.24
C ALA A 106 0.42 -22.02 -6.06
N VAL A 107 1.46 -21.98 -6.90
CA VAL A 107 2.61 -22.89 -6.77
C VAL A 107 3.31 -22.67 -5.43
N TYR A 108 3.49 -21.41 -5.03
CA TYR A 108 4.10 -21.09 -3.74
C TYR A 108 3.27 -21.62 -2.56
N ALA A 109 1.95 -21.44 -2.57
CA ALA A 109 1.05 -21.97 -1.54
C ALA A 109 1.10 -23.49 -1.42
N VAL A 110 1.08 -24.21 -2.56
CA VAL A 110 1.26 -25.67 -2.56
C VAL A 110 2.63 -26.06 -2.00
N CYS A 111 3.69 -25.36 -2.38
CA CYS A 111 5.03 -25.62 -1.86
C CYS A 111 5.11 -25.37 -0.35
N ASP A 112 4.52 -24.28 0.15
CA ASP A 112 4.51 -23.94 1.57
C ASP A 112 3.85 -25.07 2.38
N GLU A 113 2.65 -25.51 2.00
CA GLU A 113 1.95 -26.64 2.64
C GLU A 113 2.74 -27.97 2.60
N LEU A 114 3.37 -28.27 1.47
CA LEU A 114 4.17 -29.49 1.32
C LEU A 114 5.43 -29.47 2.18
N ILE A 115 6.08 -28.30 2.31
CA ILE A 115 7.31 -28.16 3.11
C ILE A 115 6.95 -28.06 4.60
N GLN A 116 5.82 -27.46 4.96
CA GLN A 116 5.29 -27.46 6.33
C GLN A 116 5.14 -28.89 6.91
N LYS A 117 4.84 -29.88 6.05
CA LYS A 117 4.83 -31.30 6.45
C LYS A 117 6.17 -31.78 7.03
N LEU A 118 7.29 -31.24 6.54
CA LEU A 118 8.63 -31.61 7.01
C LEU A 118 8.91 -31.10 8.43
N VAL A 119 8.16 -30.10 8.90
CA VAL A 119 8.24 -29.58 10.27
C VAL A 119 7.10 -30.05 11.16
N HIS A 120 6.44 -31.15 10.77
CA HIS A 120 5.34 -31.80 11.49
C HIS A 120 4.05 -30.98 11.63
N ARG A 121 3.81 -30.00 10.75
CA ARG A 121 2.46 -29.43 10.58
C ARG A 121 1.65 -30.29 9.60
N GLN A 122 0.34 -30.37 9.80
CA GLN A 122 -0.57 -31.12 8.93
C GLN A 122 -1.03 -30.19 7.80
N PRO A 123 -0.76 -30.52 6.53
CA PRO A 123 -1.25 -29.72 5.41
C PRO A 123 -2.77 -29.62 5.40
N ASP A 124 -3.32 -28.43 5.21
CA ASP A 124 -4.76 -28.19 5.15
C ASP A 124 -5.14 -27.54 3.80
N ILE A 125 -6.02 -28.21 3.05
CA ILE A 125 -6.54 -27.69 1.78
C ILE A 125 -7.28 -26.36 1.95
N MET A 126 -7.82 -26.11 3.15
CA MET A 126 -8.49 -24.86 3.47
C MET A 126 -7.50 -23.70 3.64
N ASP A 127 -6.26 -23.96 4.03
CA ASP A 127 -5.23 -22.94 4.16
C ASP A 127 -4.74 -22.52 2.77
N PHE A 128 -4.54 -23.48 1.86
CA PHE A 128 -4.36 -23.20 0.42
C PHE A 128 -5.53 -22.37 -0.18
N SER A 129 -6.77 -22.70 0.20
CA SER A 129 -7.95 -21.96 -0.27
C SER A 129 -7.96 -20.52 0.26
N ALA A 130 -7.55 -20.31 1.50
CA ALA A 130 -7.40 -18.99 2.11
C ALA A 130 -6.30 -18.17 1.41
N ASP A 131 -5.17 -18.80 1.08
CA ASP A 131 -4.06 -18.19 0.32
C ASP A 131 -4.52 -17.69 -1.04
N MET A 132 -5.24 -18.54 -1.78
CA MET A 132 -5.79 -18.19 -3.08
C MET A 132 -6.86 -17.10 -2.98
N LEU A 133 -7.70 -17.12 -1.94
CA LEU A 133 -8.68 -16.05 -1.71
C LEU A 133 -7.99 -14.71 -1.46
N GLY A 134 -6.94 -14.68 -0.64
CA GLY A 134 -6.11 -13.49 -0.42
C GLY A 134 -5.50 -12.96 -1.72
N CYS A 135 -4.98 -13.86 -2.57
CA CYS A 135 -4.44 -13.52 -3.88
C CYS A 135 -5.50 -12.84 -4.78
N ILE A 136 -6.67 -13.45 -4.92
CA ILE A 136 -7.75 -12.94 -5.76
C ILE A 136 -8.28 -11.61 -5.24
N MET A 137 -8.47 -11.46 -3.92
CA MET A 137 -8.89 -10.19 -3.32
C MET A 137 -7.91 -9.05 -3.63
N SER A 138 -6.60 -9.30 -3.54
CA SER A 138 -5.58 -8.30 -3.89
C SER A 138 -5.67 -7.89 -5.36
N LEU A 139 -5.80 -8.84 -6.27
CA LEU A 139 -5.92 -8.57 -7.72
C LEU A 139 -7.22 -7.85 -8.09
N ILE A 140 -8.32 -8.13 -7.39
CA ILE A 140 -9.58 -7.39 -7.53
C ILE A 140 -9.36 -5.91 -7.19
N ILE A 141 -8.70 -5.59 -6.08
CA ILE A 141 -8.38 -4.20 -5.74
C ILE A 141 -7.54 -3.55 -6.85
N TRP A 142 -6.53 -4.25 -7.36
CA TRP A 142 -5.71 -3.79 -8.47
C TRP A 142 -6.48 -3.58 -9.79
N THR A 143 -7.61 -4.26 -9.96
CA THR A 143 -8.46 -4.11 -11.16
C THR A 143 -9.11 -2.73 -11.19
N PHE A 144 -9.63 -2.28 -10.06
CA PHE A 144 -10.40 -1.05 -9.97
C PHE A 144 -9.55 0.17 -9.59
N ALA A 145 -8.54 -0.01 -8.74
CA ALA A 145 -7.75 1.08 -8.17
C ALA A 145 -6.41 1.30 -8.89
N GLY A 146 -6.01 2.57 -9.06
CA GLY A 146 -4.63 2.90 -9.42
C GLY A 146 -3.67 2.67 -8.25
N PHE A 147 -2.35 2.68 -8.49
CA PHE A 147 -1.33 2.30 -7.50
C PHE A 147 -1.54 2.86 -6.08
N TRP A 148 -1.70 4.18 -5.96
CA TRP A 148 -1.86 4.81 -4.65
C TRP A 148 -3.18 4.48 -3.96
N LEU A 149 -4.27 4.40 -4.73
CA LEU A 149 -5.57 4.00 -4.17
C LEU A 149 -5.57 2.52 -3.80
N ALA A 150 -4.92 1.67 -4.60
CA ALA A 150 -4.74 0.26 -4.28
C ALA A 150 -3.95 0.11 -2.98
N GLY A 151 -2.83 0.82 -2.82
CA GLY A 151 -2.06 0.83 -1.57
C GLY A 151 -2.91 1.25 -0.37
N PHE A 152 -3.68 2.34 -0.49
CA PHE A 152 -4.63 2.75 0.55
C PHE A 152 -5.62 1.63 0.90
N LEU A 153 -6.31 1.05 -0.09
CA LEU A 153 -7.31 0.01 0.14
C LEU A 153 -6.71 -1.26 0.77
N HIS A 154 -5.52 -1.68 0.34
CA HIS A 154 -4.84 -2.82 0.97
C HIS A 154 -4.49 -2.52 2.43
N GLY A 155 -3.97 -1.32 2.72
CA GLY A 155 -3.68 -0.90 4.10
C GLY A 155 -4.93 -0.91 4.98
N VAL A 156 -6.05 -0.39 4.48
CA VAL A 156 -7.34 -0.40 5.20
C VAL A 156 -7.80 -1.83 5.48
N VAL A 157 -7.80 -2.70 4.46
CA VAL A 157 -8.22 -4.11 4.62
C VAL A 157 -7.35 -4.83 5.64
N VAL A 158 -6.02 -4.67 5.58
CA VAL A 158 -5.10 -5.28 6.54
C VAL A 158 -5.38 -4.81 7.97
N ILE A 159 -5.51 -3.48 8.20
CA ILE A 159 -5.79 -2.96 9.54
C ILE A 159 -7.14 -3.45 10.05
N VAL A 160 -8.19 -3.41 9.22
CA VAL A 160 -9.52 -3.85 9.63
C VAL A 160 -9.55 -5.33 9.96
N ILE A 161 -8.99 -6.21 9.11
CA ILE A 161 -9.01 -7.65 9.40
C ILE A 161 -8.18 -7.95 10.65
N LEU A 162 -6.97 -7.38 10.77
CA LEU A 162 -6.14 -7.61 11.96
C LEU A 162 -6.83 -7.10 13.24
N ASN A 163 -7.53 -5.97 13.21
CA ASN A 163 -8.20 -5.42 14.38
C ASN A 163 -9.53 -6.15 14.70
N CYS A 164 -10.26 -6.62 13.68
CA CYS A 164 -11.56 -7.27 13.89
C CYS A 164 -11.44 -8.74 14.31
N PHE A 165 -10.43 -9.45 13.82
CA PHE A 165 -10.26 -10.89 14.07
C PHE A 165 -9.21 -11.21 15.12
N SER A 166 -8.55 -10.19 15.67
CA SER A 166 -7.66 -10.36 16.80
C SER A 166 -8.43 -10.12 18.10
N VAL A 167 -8.61 -11.18 18.88
CA VAL A 167 -9.23 -11.16 20.20
C VAL A 167 -8.29 -10.49 21.23
N TYR A 168 -7.00 -10.40 20.93
CA TYR A 168 -6.03 -9.72 21.78
C TYR A 168 -5.27 -8.68 20.99
N ASP A 169 -4.68 -7.71 21.67
CA ASP A 169 -3.79 -6.78 21.00
C ASP A 169 -2.52 -7.54 20.56
N LEU A 170 -2.45 -8.01 19.30
CA LEU A 170 -1.22 -8.65 18.75
C LEU A 170 -0.03 -7.71 18.94
N ALA A 171 -0.27 -6.41 18.86
CA ALA A 171 0.69 -5.35 19.10
C ALA A 171 1.17 -5.26 20.56
N GLY A 172 0.45 -5.87 21.51
CA GLY A 172 0.85 -6.00 22.91
C GLY A 172 1.82 -7.16 23.18
N THR A 173 2.00 -8.09 22.24
CA THR A 173 2.92 -9.24 22.42
C THR A 173 4.39 -8.81 22.36
N SER A 174 4.67 -7.73 21.63
CA SER A 174 5.86 -6.91 21.86
C SER A 174 5.54 -5.44 21.58
N GLU A 175 5.83 -4.57 22.54
CA GLU A 175 5.60 -3.13 22.44
C GLU A 175 6.18 -2.54 21.14
N ALA A 176 7.35 -3.04 20.72
CA ALA A 176 7.99 -2.64 19.47
C ALA A 176 7.17 -2.97 18.22
N ILE A 177 6.60 -4.19 18.12
CA ILE A 177 5.74 -4.57 16.98
C ILE A 177 4.51 -3.68 16.95
N GLY A 178 3.92 -3.39 18.12
CA GLY A 178 2.77 -2.49 18.20
C GLY A 178 3.06 -1.08 17.74
N VAL A 179 4.14 -0.48 18.25
CA VAL A 179 4.60 0.85 17.82
C VAL A 179 4.80 0.88 16.30
N LEU A 180 5.51 -0.10 15.74
CA LEU A 180 5.77 -0.18 14.30
C LEU A 180 4.48 -0.35 13.50
N PHE A 181 3.59 -1.24 13.93
CA PHE A 181 2.32 -1.50 13.24
C PHE A 181 1.45 -0.24 13.17
N TYR A 182 1.20 0.42 14.30
CA TYR A 182 0.36 1.62 14.35
C TYR A 182 1.01 2.79 13.62
N PHE A 183 2.32 3.03 13.79
CA PHE A 183 3.00 4.14 13.13
C PHE A 183 3.09 3.94 11.62
N LEU A 184 3.60 2.78 11.17
CA LEU A 184 3.82 2.51 9.75
C LEU A 184 2.51 2.21 9.02
N GLY A 185 1.58 1.48 9.64
CA GLY A 185 0.30 1.13 9.03
C GLY A 185 -0.56 2.36 8.73
N TYR A 186 -0.86 3.16 9.77
CA TYR A 186 -1.64 4.39 9.57
C TYR A 186 -0.88 5.45 8.77
N GLY A 187 0.44 5.52 8.91
CA GLY A 187 1.28 6.37 8.07
C GLY A 187 1.20 5.99 6.58
N PHE A 188 1.29 4.70 6.27
CA PHE A 188 1.16 4.19 4.89
C PHE A 188 -0.21 4.48 4.30
N ILE A 189 -1.30 4.30 5.06
CA ILE A 189 -2.67 4.63 4.63
C ILE A 189 -2.78 6.13 4.33
N ALA A 190 -2.34 7.00 5.24
CA ALA A 190 -2.39 8.44 5.07
C ALA A 190 -1.54 8.92 3.88
N TYR A 191 -0.33 8.39 3.73
CA TYR A 191 0.55 8.69 2.60
C TYR A 191 -0.11 8.28 1.28
N SER A 192 -0.57 7.03 1.19
CA SER A 192 -1.17 6.46 -0.02
C SER A 192 -2.43 7.24 -0.45
N LEU A 193 -3.30 7.57 0.50
CA LEU A 193 -4.47 8.41 0.23
C LEU A 193 -4.08 9.81 -0.23
N SER A 194 -3.10 10.44 0.43
CA SER A 194 -2.60 11.77 0.04
C SER A 194 -2.09 11.78 -1.40
N GLN A 195 -1.36 10.74 -1.82
CA GLN A 195 -0.89 10.59 -3.20
C GLN A 195 -2.03 10.32 -4.19
N ALA A 196 -3.02 9.50 -3.80
CA ALA A 196 -4.19 9.21 -4.63
C ALA A 196 -5.06 10.45 -4.91
N LEU A 197 -5.07 11.41 -3.99
CA LEU A 197 -5.84 12.65 -4.09
C LEU A 197 -5.15 13.76 -4.91
N ILE A 198 -3.88 13.61 -5.29
CA ILE A 198 -3.14 14.64 -6.05
C ILE A 198 -3.85 15.04 -7.36
N PRO A 199 -4.30 14.10 -8.21
CA PRO A 199 -4.98 14.48 -9.46
C PRO A 199 -6.26 15.28 -9.23
N LEU A 200 -6.99 14.99 -8.14
CA LEU A 200 -8.20 15.71 -7.76
C LEU A 200 -7.88 17.11 -7.21
N SER A 201 -6.81 17.22 -6.43
CA SER A 201 -6.35 18.50 -5.87
C SER A 201 -5.93 19.49 -6.96
N VAL A 202 -5.18 19.01 -7.96
CA VAL A 202 -4.73 19.83 -9.09
C VAL A 202 -5.89 20.24 -10.00
N SER A 203 -6.87 19.35 -10.23
CA SER A 203 -7.98 19.63 -11.17
C SER A 203 -9.11 20.45 -10.56
N LYS A 204 -9.41 20.27 -9.27
CA LYS A 204 -10.58 20.88 -8.61
C LYS A 204 -10.23 21.92 -7.56
N GLY A 205 -8.95 22.25 -7.36
CA GLY A 205 -8.51 23.17 -6.31
C GLY A 205 -8.77 22.66 -4.88
N ILE A 206 -9.14 21.38 -4.73
CA ILE A 206 -9.40 20.78 -3.42
C ILE A 206 -8.07 20.68 -2.70
N ASN A 207 -7.98 21.22 -1.50
CA ASN A 207 -6.83 20.97 -0.64
C ASN A 207 -6.89 19.51 -0.16
N ARG A 208 -6.07 18.64 -0.76
CA ARG A 208 -6.00 17.20 -0.45
C ARG A 208 -5.80 16.87 1.03
N PHE A 209 -5.22 17.79 1.82
CA PHE A 209 -5.02 17.57 3.25
C PHE A 209 -6.34 17.54 4.02
N TYR A 210 -7.39 18.21 3.52
CA TYR A 210 -8.73 18.11 4.10
C TYR A 210 -9.32 16.70 4.04
N TRP A 211 -8.83 15.83 3.17
CA TRP A 211 -9.31 14.45 3.06
C TRP A 211 -8.28 13.43 3.54
N ALA A 212 -6.99 13.68 3.27
CA ALA A 212 -5.93 12.76 3.62
C ALA A 212 -5.67 12.63 5.13
N PHE A 213 -6.11 13.61 5.94
CA PHE A 213 -6.04 13.54 7.40
C PHE A 213 -7.27 12.92 8.06
N PRO A 214 -8.51 13.42 7.86
CA PRO A 214 -9.65 12.92 8.61
C PRO A 214 -10.03 11.48 8.27
N VAL A 215 -9.74 10.99 7.05
CA VAL A 215 -10.10 9.62 6.66
C VAL A 215 -9.31 8.57 7.47
N PRO A 216 -7.97 8.61 7.54
CA PRO A 216 -7.21 7.73 8.43
C PRO A 216 -7.54 7.90 9.92
N VAL A 217 -7.83 9.13 10.37
CA VAL A 217 -8.24 9.39 11.76
C VAL A 217 -9.60 8.77 12.05
N LEU A 218 -10.58 8.91 11.16
CA LEU A 218 -11.88 8.28 11.29
C LEU A 218 -11.74 6.75 11.33
N LEU A 219 -10.91 6.17 10.46
CA LEU A 219 -10.61 4.74 10.52
C LEU A 219 -10.02 4.34 11.88
N LEU A 220 -9.06 5.09 12.42
CA LEU A 220 -8.49 4.86 13.75
C LEU A 220 -9.56 4.90 14.85
N LEU A 221 -10.43 5.91 14.82
CA LEU A 221 -11.53 6.04 15.78
C LEU A 221 -12.54 4.90 15.68
N LEU A 222 -12.87 4.47 14.47
CA LEU A 222 -13.75 3.32 14.23
C LEU A 222 -13.15 2.02 14.76
N MET A 223 -11.83 1.81 14.57
CA MET A 223 -11.13 0.64 15.13
C MET A 223 -11.11 0.69 16.66
N LYS A 224 -10.90 1.86 17.28
CA LYS A 224 -10.97 1.99 18.75
C LYS A 224 -12.38 1.89 19.32
N ALA A 225 -13.39 2.30 18.56
CA ALA A 225 -14.78 2.02 18.92
C ALA A 225 -15.09 0.51 18.85
N TRP A 226 -14.52 -0.21 17.88
CA TRP A 226 -14.61 -1.66 17.80
C TRP A 226 -13.92 -2.37 18.97
N ASP A 227 -12.71 -1.92 19.33
CA ASP A 227 -12.00 -2.43 20.52
C ASP A 227 -12.88 -2.27 21.77
N LEU A 228 -13.45 -1.07 21.97
CA LEU A 228 -14.35 -0.82 23.09
C LEU A 228 -15.60 -1.70 23.05
N HIS A 229 -16.20 -1.91 21.86
CA HIS A 229 -17.37 -2.76 21.69
C HIS A 229 -17.11 -4.23 22.01
N THR A 230 -15.91 -4.72 21.71
CA THR A 230 -15.48 -6.11 21.97
C THR A 230 -14.89 -6.31 23.37
N GLY A 231 -14.86 -5.26 24.20
CA GLY A 231 -14.35 -5.31 25.56
C GLY A 231 -12.83 -5.20 25.68
N LEU A 232 -12.13 -4.84 24.60
CA LEU A 232 -10.69 -4.61 24.60
C LEU A 232 -10.35 -3.23 25.20
N ALA A 233 -9.23 -3.17 25.92
CA ALA A 233 -8.75 -1.93 26.51
C ALA A 233 -8.26 -0.97 25.41
N VAL A 234 -8.80 0.25 25.41
CA VAL A 234 -8.35 1.29 24.47
C VAL A 234 -7.05 1.90 24.99
N GLU A 235 -5.93 1.46 24.41
CA GLU A 235 -4.62 2.00 24.74
C GLU A 235 -4.36 3.34 24.04
N ILE A 236 -4.46 4.44 24.79
CA ILE A 236 -4.27 5.81 24.29
C ILE A 236 -2.88 6.00 23.65
N ARG A 237 -1.85 5.29 24.15
CA ARG A 237 -0.49 5.34 23.59
C ARG A 237 -0.46 4.97 22.11
N PHE A 238 -1.16 3.92 21.70
CA PHE A 238 -1.20 3.47 20.30
C PHE A 238 -2.02 4.40 19.41
N VAL A 239 -3.05 5.04 19.97
CA VAL A 239 -3.78 6.12 19.28
C VAL A 239 -2.83 7.29 18.99
N ALA A 240 -2.04 7.73 19.97
CA ALA A 240 -1.05 8.79 19.79
C ALA A 240 0.00 8.42 18.74
N ILE A 241 0.53 7.18 18.78
CA ILE A 241 1.51 6.68 17.81
C ILE A 241 0.93 6.64 16.39
N ALA A 242 -0.31 6.18 16.22
CA ALA A 242 -0.98 6.19 14.92
C ALA A 242 -1.19 7.62 14.39
N LEU A 243 -1.60 8.55 15.25
CA LEU A 243 -1.72 9.98 14.90
C LEU A 243 -0.38 10.58 14.47
N LEU A 244 0.72 10.27 15.19
CA LEU A 244 2.06 10.68 14.80
C LEU A 244 2.45 10.13 13.42
N GLY A 245 2.15 8.85 13.14
CA GLY A 245 2.39 8.23 11.84
C GLY A 245 1.64 8.92 10.69
N ILE A 246 0.36 9.28 10.94
CA ILE A 246 -0.48 10.04 9.99
C ILE A 246 0.14 11.42 9.72
N VAL A 247 0.42 12.20 10.77
CA VAL A 247 0.97 13.56 10.65
C VAL A 247 2.32 13.55 9.94
N TYR A 248 3.22 12.65 10.35
CA TYR A 248 4.54 12.49 9.74
C TYR A 248 4.43 12.20 8.23
N SER A 249 3.57 11.26 7.87
CA SER A 249 3.39 10.84 6.47
C SER A 249 2.80 11.94 5.59
N LEU A 250 1.89 12.74 6.14
CA LEU A 250 1.35 13.91 5.44
C LEU A 250 2.38 15.03 5.29
N ALA A 251 3.22 15.25 6.30
CA ALA A 251 4.32 16.21 6.22
C ALA A 251 5.34 15.80 5.13
N VAL A 252 5.71 14.52 5.07
CA VAL A 252 6.56 13.96 4.01
C VAL A 252 5.91 14.12 2.63
N SER A 253 4.63 13.77 2.51
CA SER A 253 3.86 13.96 1.27
C SER A 253 3.87 15.43 0.83
N TRP A 254 3.62 16.36 1.76
CA TRP A 254 3.66 17.79 1.53
C TRP A 254 5.02 18.25 1.03
N PHE A 255 6.11 17.91 1.74
CA PHE A 255 7.47 18.31 1.37
C PHE A 255 7.86 17.84 -0.04
N MET A 256 7.55 16.57 -0.36
CA MET A 256 7.88 15.95 -1.65
C MET A 256 7.13 16.56 -2.84
N THR A 257 5.99 17.20 -2.59
CA THR A 257 5.12 17.74 -3.65
C THR A 257 5.10 19.27 -3.69
N GLY A 258 5.22 19.94 -2.54
CA GLY A 258 5.31 21.40 -2.41
C GLY A 258 6.58 21.99 -3.03
N ARG A 259 7.70 21.26 -3.00
CA ARG A 259 8.92 21.67 -3.74
C ARG A 259 8.67 21.87 -5.25
N LYS A 260 7.70 21.15 -5.83
CA LYS A 260 7.41 21.23 -7.27
C LYS A 260 6.56 22.43 -7.66
N SER A 261 5.75 22.99 -6.75
CA SER A 261 4.91 24.16 -7.06
C SER A 261 5.71 25.46 -7.06
N GLY A 262 6.61 25.65 -6.08
CA GLY A 262 7.41 26.87 -5.96
C GLY A 262 8.38 27.12 -7.11
N GLN A 263 8.88 26.06 -7.75
CA GLN A 263 9.81 26.19 -8.88
C GLN A 263 9.10 26.66 -10.17
N ASN A 264 7.86 26.22 -10.41
CA ASN A 264 7.06 26.69 -11.55
C ASN A 264 6.75 28.20 -11.49
N SER A 265 6.49 28.75 -10.30
CA SER A 265 6.16 30.18 -10.16
C SER A 265 7.37 31.08 -10.43
N ARG A 266 8.59 30.64 -10.06
CA ARG A 266 9.83 31.39 -10.35
C ARG A 266 10.17 31.38 -11.84
N ASP A 267 10.00 30.24 -12.50
CA ASP A 267 10.29 30.11 -13.94
C ASP A 267 9.38 31.01 -14.78
N VAL A 268 8.09 31.10 -14.45
CA VAL A 268 7.14 31.99 -15.16
C VAL A 268 7.55 33.47 -15.04
N LEU A 269 7.93 33.92 -13.84
CA LEU A 269 8.37 35.30 -13.61
C LEU A 269 9.66 35.63 -14.39
N THR A 270 10.64 34.72 -14.46
CA THR A 270 11.88 34.98 -15.23
C THR A 270 11.68 35.03 -16.74
N THR A 271 10.63 34.39 -17.27
CA THR A 271 10.30 34.44 -18.71
C THR A 271 9.46 35.64 -19.13
N SER A 272 8.89 36.41 -18.20
CA SER A 272 8.15 37.64 -18.53
C SER A 272 9.02 38.90 -18.59
N PHE A 273 10.29 38.82 -18.17
CA PHE A 273 11.23 39.95 -18.16
C PHE A 273 12.31 39.88 -19.26
N ASN A 274 12.19 38.95 -20.22
CA ASN A 274 13.05 38.83 -21.40
C ASN A 274 12.19 38.75 -22.67
#